data_AF-A0A2H3IDF8-F1
#
_entry.id   AF-A0A2H3IDF8-F1
#
_cell.length_a   1.000
_cell.length_b   1.000
_cell.length_c   1.000
_cell.angle_alpha   90.00
_cell.angle_beta   90.00
_cell.angle_gamma   90.00
#
_symmetry.space_group_name_H-M   'P 1'
#
loop_
_entity.id
_entity.type
_entity.pdbx_description
1 polymer ?
#
loop_
_entity_poly.entity_id
_entity_poly.type
_entity_poly.pdbx_seq_one_letter_code
_entity_poly.pdbx_strand_id
1 'polypeptide(L)'
;MAEKSTSRDAGIAYLDEQISESYEGDETYELANILKHLLAENGITPQETAQQIDSFYEDKFVPSQPIFQKEKSIGMINLLGALDELLCNLGRVLRYDDVRQDALIQVILELRKLPTRQVEIWGDECTVYKDDPIFGVLVHECWNMYFVHRQTPGTPSEVQESCDQYVNLSSFIARCTSAGLLVDKHGNEYKYSTFDVSRGVEEEIPRGNIRNARILAAANYILLAGSGIRNYCHSYPSDSDRGKSARDMWNLWKEKFVAIAEGQDEDPEIKDATKKAHAIMVELDASGHDVESTS
;
A
#
# COMPACT_ATOMS: atom_id res chain seq x y z
N MET A 1 -33.14 1.03 21.92
CA MET A 1 -31.73 1.43 21.74
C MET A 1 -30.93 0.14 21.68
N ALA A 2 -30.54 -0.28 20.49
CA ALA A 2 -29.68 -1.45 20.34
C ALA A 2 -28.25 -1.01 20.67
N GLU A 3 -27.62 -1.70 21.63
CA GLU A 3 -26.20 -1.55 21.92
C GLU A 3 -25.42 -1.77 20.63
N LYS A 4 -24.68 -0.75 20.19
CA LYS A 4 -23.61 -0.94 19.21
C LYS A 4 -22.62 -1.88 19.86
N SER A 5 -22.62 -3.14 19.43
CA SER A 5 -21.49 -4.04 19.62
C SER A 5 -20.24 -3.30 19.16
N THR A 6 -19.42 -2.85 20.11
CA THR A 6 -18.09 -2.31 19.86
C THR A 6 -17.24 -3.46 19.34
N SER A 7 -17.30 -3.67 18.02
CA SER A 7 -16.32 -4.47 17.30
C SER A 7 -14.94 -3.96 17.72
N ARG A 8 -14.10 -4.86 18.27
CA ARG A 8 -12.74 -4.55 18.67
C ARG A 8 -12.02 -3.98 17.45
N ASP A 9 -11.38 -2.83 17.60
CA ASP A 9 -10.63 -2.18 16.54
C ASP A 9 -9.57 -3.14 15.98
N ALA A 10 -9.66 -3.51 14.70
CA ALA A 10 -8.83 -4.56 14.10
C ALA A 10 -7.34 -4.21 14.07
N GLY A 11 -7.00 -2.93 13.85
CA GLY A 11 -5.61 -2.47 13.87
C GLY A 11 -5.01 -2.54 15.28
N ILE A 12 -5.75 -2.07 16.29
CA ILE A 12 -5.32 -2.17 17.69
C ILE A 12 -5.25 -3.64 18.14
N ALA A 13 -6.21 -4.48 17.73
CA ALA A 13 -6.21 -5.91 18.05
C ALA A 13 -4.99 -6.63 17.48
N TYR A 14 -4.61 -6.34 16.23
CA TYR A 14 -3.40 -6.87 15.62
C TYR A 14 -2.15 -6.43 16.40
N LEU A 15 -2.03 -5.14 16.74
CA LEU A 15 -0.87 -4.65 17.50
C LEU A 15 -0.80 -5.25 18.91
N ASP A 16 -1.94 -5.43 19.59
CA ASP A 16 -1.99 -6.11 20.89
C ASP A 16 -1.46 -7.55 20.80
N GLU A 17 -1.80 -8.27 19.72
CA GLU A 17 -1.31 -9.62 19.45
C GLU A 17 0.20 -9.62 19.26
N GLN A 18 0.74 -8.76 18.39
CA GLN A 18 2.18 -8.64 18.14
C GLN A 18 2.96 -8.29 19.42
N ILE A 19 2.43 -7.38 20.25
CA ILE A 19 3.02 -7.03 21.56
C ILE A 19 3.02 -8.24 22.50
N SER A 20 1.97 -9.06 22.49
CA SER A 20 1.85 -10.21 23.39
C SER A 20 2.73 -11.40 23.00
N GLU A 21 3.05 -11.53 21.71
CA GLU A 21 3.89 -12.60 21.16
C GLU A 21 5.38 -12.25 21.14
N SER A 22 5.71 -10.97 21.32
CA SER A 22 7.08 -10.45 21.31
C SER A 22 7.65 -10.25 22.73
N TYR A 23 8.97 -10.08 22.82
CA TYR A 23 9.65 -9.77 24.08
C TYR A 23 9.88 -8.26 24.23
N GLU A 24 9.75 -7.73 25.45
CA GLU A 24 10.08 -6.33 25.74
C GLU A 24 11.52 -6.00 25.30
N GLY A 25 11.69 -4.87 24.59
CA GLY A 25 12.95 -4.47 23.99
C GLY A 25 13.28 -5.11 22.63
N ASP A 26 12.47 -6.05 22.11
CA ASP A 26 12.55 -6.51 20.72
C ASP A 26 12.02 -5.44 19.73
N GLU A 27 12.54 -5.42 18.52
CA GLU A 27 12.14 -4.50 17.45
C GLU A 27 10.62 -4.54 17.22
N THR A 28 10.02 -5.72 17.13
CA THR A 28 8.57 -5.86 16.90
C THR A 28 7.75 -5.32 18.06
N TYR A 29 8.18 -5.61 19.30
CA TYR A 29 7.50 -5.14 20.51
C TYR A 29 7.46 -3.61 20.59
N GLU A 30 8.61 -2.96 20.39
CA GLU A 30 8.72 -1.51 20.53
C GLU A 30 8.00 -0.79 19.38
N LEU A 31 8.19 -1.25 18.14
CA LEU A 31 7.51 -0.68 16.98
C LEU A 31 5.99 -0.85 17.07
N ALA A 32 5.50 -2.00 17.53
CA ALA A 32 4.07 -2.22 17.70
C ALA A 32 3.47 -1.28 18.76
N ASN A 33 4.18 -1.00 19.86
CA ASN A 33 3.75 -0.01 20.85
C ASN A 33 3.71 1.42 20.28
N ILE A 34 4.73 1.82 19.52
CA ILE A 34 4.77 3.14 18.86
C ILE A 34 3.61 3.28 17.85
N LEU A 35 3.39 2.28 17.00
CA LEU A 35 2.28 2.28 16.03
C LEU A 35 0.92 2.22 16.73
N LYS A 36 0.82 1.56 17.88
CA LYS A 36 -0.43 1.55 18.66
C LYS A 36 -0.79 2.94 19.17
N HIS A 37 0.20 3.74 19.56
CA HIS A 37 0.00 5.15 19.88
C HIS A 37 -0.39 5.98 18.66
N LEU A 38 0.12 5.69 17.46
CA LEU A 38 -0.32 6.35 16.23
C LEU A 38 -1.81 6.09 15.94
N LEU A 39 -2.27 4.84 16.15
CA LEU A 39 -3.63 4.44 15.78
C LEU A 39 -4.71 4.78 16.83
N ALA A 40 -4.32 5.31 17.99
CA ALA A 40 -5.24 5.69 19.06
C ALA A 40 -6.00 7.00 18.75
N GLU A 41 -7.23 7.14 19.26
CA GLU A 41 -8.11 8.30 18.99
C GLU A 41 -7.50 9.66 19.39
N ASN A 42 -6.66 9.68 20.42
CA ASN A 42 -5.86 10.85 20.83
C ASN A 42 -4.36 10.49 20.81
N GLY A 43 -3.98 9.81 19.74
CA GLY A 43 -2.64 9.31 19.51
C GLY A 43 -1.60 10.38 19.23
N ILE A 44 -0.40 9.91 18.91
CA ILE A 44 0.70 10.75 18.43
C ILE A 44 0.57 10.97 16.91
N THR A 45 1.16 12.06 16.42
CA THR A 45 1.19 12.38 15.00
C THR A 45 2.15 11.48 14.22
N PRO A 46 1.98 11.31 12.90
CA PRO A 46 2.94 10.57 12.07
C PRO A 46 4.39 11.08 12.18
N GLN A 47 4.57 12.39 12.40
CA GLN A 47 5.88 12.99 12.60
C GLN A 47 6.50 12.54 13.93
N GLU A 48 5.74 12.58 15.02
CA GLU A 48 6.18 12.10 16.33
C GLU A 48 6.44 10.59 16.31
N THR A 49 5.61 9.81 15.60
CA THR A 49 5.83 8.38 15.38
C THR A 49 7.16 8.13 14.67
N ALA A 50 7.44 8.83 13.57
CA ALA A 50 8.71 8.71 12.85
C ALA A 50 9.90 9.07 13.75
N GLN A 51 9.78 10.13 14.56
CA GLN A 51 10.82 10.52 15.52
C GLN A 51 11.04 9.44 16.59
N GLN A 52 9.98 8.81 17.10
CA GLN A 52 10.09 7.74 18.10
C GLN A 52 10.73 6.48 17.52
N ILE A 53 10.40 6.10 16.28
CA ILE A 53 11.05 4.99 15.58
C ILE A 53 12.55 5.26 15.42
N ASP A 54 12.93 6.47 14.99
CA ASP A 54 14.33 6.85 14.81
C ASP A 54 15.09 6.91 16.14
N SER A 55 14.45 7.45 17.19
CA SER A 55 15.02 7.51 18.54
C SER A 55 15.24 6.11 19.12
N PHE A 56 14.29 5.20 18.91
CA PHE A 56 14.45 3.80 19.32
C PHE A 56 15.66 3.14 18.66
N TYR A 57 15.87 3.38 17.35
CA TYR A 57 17.05 2.87 16.66
C TYR A 57 18.35 3.42 17.25
N GLU A 58 18.42 4.74 17.45
CA GLU A 58 19.59 5.41 18.04
C GLU A 58 19.90 4.88 19.44
N ASP A 59 18.91 4.82 20.31
CA ASP A 59 19.08 4.39 21.70
C ASP A 59 19.53 2.92 21.82
N LYS A 60 19.03 2.05 20.93
CA LYS A 60 19.31 0.61 20.99
C LYS A 60 20.59 0.21 20.26
N PHE A 61 20.87 0.82 19.10
CA PHE A 61 21.89 0.33 18.16
C PHE A 61 23.02 1.29 17.86
N VAL A 62 22.91 2.57 18.23
CA VAL A 62 23.99 3.54 18.04
C VAL A 62 24.76 3.69 19.34
N PRO A 63 25.89 2.98 19.51
CA PRO A 63 26.67 3.08 20.73
C PRO A 63 27.15 4.51 20.94
N SER A 64 26.97 5.02 22.16
CA SER A 64 27.46 6.33 22.59
C SER A 64 28.98 6.48 22.54
N GLN A 65 29.73 5.39 22.32
CA GLN A 65 31.19 5.39 22.22
C GLN A 65 31.68 5.30 20.75
N PRO A 66 32.54 6.23 20.30
CA PRO A 66 33.02 6.31 18.90
C PRO A 66 33.73 5.07 18.35
N ILE A 67 34.21 4.19 19.22
CA ILE A 67 35.02 3.02 18.86
C ILE A 67 34.16 1.93 18.20
N PHE A 68 32.87 1.87 18.53
CA PHE A 68 31.91 0.87 18.03
C PHE A 68 31.11 1.34 16.81
N GLN A 69 31.29 2.59 16.35
CA GLN A 69 30.60 3.16 15.17
C GLN A 69 31.07 2.59 13.82
N LYS A 70 31.98 1.61 13.82
CA LYS A 70 32.56 1.06 12.58
C LYS A 70 31.63 0.12 11.83
N GLU A 71 30.63 -0.43 12.50
CA GLU A 71 29.72 -1.39 11.91
C GLU A 71 28.49 -0.63 11.41
N LYS A 72 28.50 -0.34 10.10
CA LYS A 72 27.59 0.62 9.45
C LYS A 72 26.11 0.19 9.41
N SER A 73 25.72 -0.95 9.98
CA SER A 73 24.38 -1.52 9.79
C SER A 73 23.81 -2.29 10.98
N ILE A 74 24.40 -2.19 12.18
CA ILE A 74 23.91 -2.93 13.36
C ILE A 74 22.41 -2.68 13.54
N GLY A 75 21.62 -3.75 13.58
CA GLY A 75 20.18 -3.73 13.89
C GLY A 75 19.28 -3.13 12.81
N MET A 76 19.80 -2.40 11.82
CA MET A 76 18.97 -1.67 10.85
C MET A 76 18.12 -2.60 9.97
N ILE A 77 18.69 -3.73 9.53
CA ILE A 77 17.96 -4.73 8.73
C ILE A 77 16.76 -5.28 9.51
N ASN A 78 16.95 -5.59 10.79
CA ASN A 78 15.88 -6.12 11.64
C ASN A 78 14.82 -5.05 11.92
N LEU A 79 15.24 -3.82 12.20
CA LEU A 79 14.33 -2.69 12.44
C LEU A 79 13.43 -2.44 11.23
N LEU A 80 14.02 -2.26 10.05
CA LEU A 80 13.27 -2.00 8.82
C LEU A 80 12.39 -3.20 8.45
N GLY A 81 12.90 -4.42 8.56
CA GLY A 81 12.12 -5.64 8.35
C GLY A 81 10.89 -5.72 9.24
N ALA A 82 11.05 -5.50 10.55
CA ALA A 82 9.93 -5.51 11.51
C ALA A 82 8.95 -4.36 11.26
N LEU A 83 9.46 -3.15 10.98
CA LEU A 83 8.62 -1.98 10.70
C LEU A 83 7.76 -2.21 9.46
N ASP A 84 8.38 -2.62 8.35
CA ASP A 84 7.71 -2.80 7.07
C ASP A 84 6.70 -3.96 7.12
N GLU A 85 7.01 -5.03 7.85
CA GLU A 85 6.07 -6.13 8.11
C GLU A 85 4.84 -5.65 8.89
N LEU A 86 5.04 -4.86 9.95
CA LEU A 86 3.94 -4.26 10.72
C LEU A 86 3.10 -3.33 9.86
N LEU A 87 3.73 -2.48 9.04
CA LEU A 87 3.03 -1.55 8.14
C LEU A 87 2.20 -2.30 7.08
N CYS A 88 2.75 -3.33 6.45
CA CYS A 88 2.03 -4.13 5.47
C CYS A 88 0.84 -4.89 6.09
N ASN A 89 1.05 -5.49 7.27
CA ASN A 89 -0.02 -6.18 7.98
C ASN A 89 -1.10 -5.22 8.50
N LEU A 90 -0.74 -4.03 8.96
CA LEU A 90 -1.70 -2.99 9.30
C LEU A 90 -2.50 -2.56 8.07
N GLY A 91 -1.86 -2.36 6.92
CA GLY A 91 -2.52 -2.11 5.65
C GLY A 91 -3.51 -3.20 5.23
N ARG A 92 -3.26 -4.45 5.64
CA ARG A 92 -4.15 -5.61 5.42
C ARG A 92 -5.34 -5.65 6.38
N VAL A 93 -5.15 -5.37 7.67
CA VAL A 93 -6.22 -5.49 8.68
C VAL A 93 -7.09 -4.24 8.80
N LEU A 94 -6.55 -3.06 8.50
CA LEU A 94 -7.32 -1.82 8.43
C LEU A 94 -8.17 -1.81 7.16
N ARG A 95 -9.46 -1.48 7.30
CA ARG A 95 -10.37 -1.37 6.15
C ARG A 95 -9.81 -0.43 5.09
N TYR A 96 -10.08 -0.73 3.83
CA TYR A 96 -9.57 0.03 2.68
C TYR A 96 -9.92 1.54 2.71
N ASP A 97 -11.03 1.89 3.37
CA ASP A 97 -11.56 3.25 3.54
C ASP A 97 -11.17 3.88 4.90
N ASP A 98 -10.37 3.21 5.71
CA ASP A 98 -9.91 3.71 7.00
C ASP A 98 -8.81 4.76 6.81
N VAL A 99 -9.04 5.97 7.34
CA VAL A 99 -8.10 7.11 7.29
C VAL A 99 -6.76 6.80 7.97
N ARG A 100 -6.70 5.80 8.84
CA ARG A 100 -5.46 5.37 9.47
C ARG A 100 -4.49 4.74 8.48
N GLN A 101 -4.95 4.19 7.36
CA GLN A 101 -4.02 3.80 6.29
C GLN A 101 -3.21 5.00 5.80
N ASP A 102 -3.81 6.20 5.68
CA ASP A 102 -3.08 7.41 5.28
C ASP A 102 -2.06 7.84 6.34
N ALA A 103 -2.37 7.62 7.62
CA ALA A 103 -1.43 7.86 8.71
C ALA A 103 -0.17 6.97 8.61
N LEU A 104 -0.33 5.69 8.24
CA LEU A 104 0.80 4.78 8.01
C LEU A 104 1.70 5.28 6.87
N ILE A 105 1.11 5.70 5.75
CA ILE A 105 1.85 6.27 4.62
C ILE A 105 2.59 7.53 5.06
N GLN A 106 1.94 8.38 5.84
CA GLN A 106 2.56 9.60 6.34
C GLN A 106 3.76 9.30 7.25
N VAL A 107 3.74 8.24 8.07
CA VAL A 107 4.91 7.83 8.86
C VAL A 107 6.10 7.53 7.96
N ILE A 108 5.91 6.76 6.88
CA ILE A 108 6.99 6.45 5.93
C ILE A 108 7.55 7.73 5.30
N LEU A 109 6.67 8.67 4.94
CA LEU A 109 7.07 9.98 4.39
C LEU A 109 7.81 10.85 5.41
N GLU A 110 7.43 10.83 6.69
CA GLU A 110 8.12 11.56 7.75
C GLU A 110 9.49 10.94 8.06
N LEU A 111 9.61 9.60 8.08
CA LEU A 111 10.89 8.90 8.21
C LEU A 111 11.88 9.34 7.11
N ARG A 112 11.41 9.50 5.87
CA ARG A 112 12.21 9.99 4.73
C ARG A 112 12.73 11.42 4.88
N LYS A 113 12.14 12.23 5.78
CA LYS A 113 12.57 13.60 6.07
C LYS A 113 13.62 13.68 7.19
N LEU A 114 13.80 12.61 7.96
CA LEU A 114 14.77 12.57 9.04
C LEU A 114 16.21 12.61 8.51
N PRO A 115 17.20 12.96 9.36
CA PRO A 115 18.60 12.94 8.99
C PRO A 115 19.01 11.58 8.41
N THR A 116 19.59 11.61 7.21
CA THR A 116 19.95 10.39 6.49
C THR A 116 21.19 9.75 7.08
N ARG A 117 21.19 8.41 7.17
CA ARG A 117 22.35 7.60 7.52
C ARG A 117 22.70 6.69 6.35
N GLN A 118 23.99 6.44 6.15
CA GLN A 118 24.46 5.47 5.17
C GLN A 118 24.68 4.15 5.88
N VAL A 119 24.02 3.10 5.39
CA VAL A 119 24.11 1.74 5.90
C VAL A 119 24.41 0.79 4.75
N GLU A 120 24.96 -0.39 5.06
CA GLU A 120 25.12 -1.45 4.06
C GLU A 120 24.06 -2.53 4.31
N ILE A 121 23.19 -2.77 3.34
CA ILE A 121 22.15 -3.80 3.39
C ILE A 121 22.31 -4.72 2.18
N TRP A 122 22.45 -6.02 2.43
CA TRP A 122 22.66 -7.04 1.40
C TRP A 122 23.84 -6.75 0.43
N GLY A 123 24.85 -6.01 0.90
CA GLY A 123 26.04 -5.63 0.13
C GLY A 123 25.88 -4.35 -0.71
N ASP A 124 24.71 -3.70 -0.68
CA ASP A 124 24.48 -2.41 -1.31
C ASP A 124 24.55 -1.28 -0.26
N GLU A 125 25.17 -0.14 -0.61
CA GLU A 125 25.10 1.08 0.22
C GLU A 125 23.71 1.72 0.05
N CYS A 126 23.00 1.90 1.16
CA CYS A 126 21.64 2.41 1.21
C CYS A 126 21.55 3.66 2.10
N THR A 127 20.79 4.65 1.64
CA THR A 127 20.40 5.79 2.46
C THR A 127 19.15 5.41 3.27
N VAL A 128 19.29 5.24 4.58
CA VAL A 128 18.20 4.80 5.48
C VAL A 128 16.93 5.63 5.26
N TYR A 129 15.79 4.94 5.24
CA TYR A 129 14.43 5.43 4.95
C TYR A 129 14.19 5.91 3.51
N LYS A 130 15.20 6.48 2.83
CA LYS A 130 15.05 6.98 1.46
C LYS A 130 15.15 5.88 0.42
N ASP A 131 16.20 5.09 0.52
CA ASP A 131 16.53 4.00 -0.39
C ASP A 131 16.34 2.67 0.33
N ASP A 132 15.18 2.47 0.95
CA ASP A 132 14.88 1.25 1.70
C ASP A 132 14.77 0.03 0.76
N PRO A 133 15.73 -0.90 0.78
CA PRO A 133 15.70 -2.05 -0.12
C PRO A 133 14.74 -3.14 0.37
N ILE A 134 14.24 -3.07 1.61
CA ILE A 134 13.42 -4.09 2.25
C ILE A 134 11.94 -3.85 1.96
N PHE A 135 11.49 -2.59 2.03
CA PHE A 135 10.09 -2.23 1.86
C PHE A 135 9.45 -2.80 0.59
N GLY A 136 10.11 -2.63 -0.56
CA GLY A 136 9.61 -3.15 -1.84
C GLY A 136 9.53 -4.68 -1.88
N VAL A 137 10.45 -5.37 -1.21
CA VAL A 137 10.45 -6.85 -1.11
C VAL A 137 9.27 -7.31 -0.27
N LEU A 138 9.05 -6.72 0.92
CA LEU A 138 7.96 -7.12 1.80
C LEU A 138 6.59 -6.77 1.21
N VAL A 139 6.43 -5.61 0.56
CA VAL A 139 5.21 -5.30 -0.19
C VAL A 139 4.95 -6.35 -1.27
N HIS A 140 5.99 -6.81 -1.98
CA HIS A 140 5.83 -7.87 -2.97
C HIS A 140 5.39 -9.20 -2.35
N GLU A 141 6.00 -9.60 -1.24
CA GLU A 141 5.68 -10.84 -0.53
C GLU A 141 4.25 -10.80 0.03
N CYS A 142 3.85 -9.72 0.71
CA CYS A 142 2.49 -9.54 1.20
C CYS A 142 1.48 -9.56 0.04
N TRP A 143 1.74 -8.84 -1.04
CA TRP A 143 0.86 -8.84 -2.20
C TRP A 143 0.69 -10.24 -2.80
N ASN A 144 1.77 -11.00 -2.95
CA ASN A 144 1.71 -12.39 -3.43
C ASN A 144 0.94 -13.30 -2.47
N MET A 145 1.10 -13.12 -1.16
CA MET A 145 0.50 -13.95 -0.12
C MET A 145 -1.02 -13.77 -0.03
N TYR A 146 -1.49 -12.53 -0.12
CA TYR A 146 -2.90 -12.18 0.06
C TYR A 146 -3.65 -12.00 -1.26
N PHE A 147 -3.03 -12.32 -2.39
CA PHE A 147 -3.70 -12.27 -3.68
C PHE A 147 -4.85 -13.29 -3.74
N VAL A 148 -6.07 -12.81 -4.04
CA VAL A 148 -7.25 -13.67 -4.17
C VAL A 148 -7.27 -14.31 -5.56
N HIS A 149 -7.07 -15.62 -5.61
CA HIS A 149 -7.17 -16.42 -6.83
C HIS A 149 -8.64 -16.70 -7.23
N ARG A 150 -8.86 -17.05 -8.50
CA ARG A 150 -10.19 -17.42 -9.04
C ARG A 150 -10.87 -18.52 -8.21
N GLN A 151 -10.08 -19.41 -7.63
CA GLN A 151 -10.53 -20.45 -6.71
C GLN A 151 -9.72 -20.30 -5.42
N THR A 152 -10.22 -19.45 -4.53
CA THR A 152 -9.66 -19.33 -3.17
C THR A 152 -10.32 -20.43 -2.33
N PRO A 153 -9.55 -21.39 -1.78
CA PRO A 153 -10.11 -22.46 -0.96
C PRO A 153 -10.61 -21.93 0.38
N GLY A 154 -11.58 -22.61 0.98
CA GLY A 154 -12.12 -22.27 2.29
C GLY A 154 -13.64 -22.31 2.33
N THR A 155 -14.17 -22.15 3.52
CA THR A 155 -15.57 -21.85 3.79
C THR A 155 -15.94 -20.48 3.23
N PRO A 156 -17.24 -20.19 3.01
CA PRO A 156 -17.67 -18.87 2.55
C PRO A 156 -17.17 -17.70 3.42
N SER A 157 -17.02 -17.93 4.74
CA SER A 157 -16.49 -16.92 5.67
C SER A 157 -14.99 -16.68 5.48
N GLU A 158 -14.19 -17.74 5.33
CA GLU A 158 -12.74 -17.64 5.09
C GLU A 158 -12.44 -16.99 3.73
N VAL A 159 -13.26 -17.29 2.72
CA VAL A 159 -13.17 -16.65 1.40
C VAL A 159 -13.52 -15.16 1.50
N GLN A 160 -14.55 -14.80 2.26
CA GLN A 160 -14.89 -13.39 2.49
C GLN A 160 -13.76 -12.65 3.22
N GLU A 161 -13.20 -13.24 4.27
CA GLU A 161 -12.09 -12.65 5.00
C GLU A 161 -10.86 -12.44 4.10
N SER A 162 -10.54 -13.42 3.25
CA SER A 162 -9.47 -13.29 2.26
C SER A 162 -9.73 -12.16 1.26
N CYS A 163 -10.99 -12.00 0.84
CA CYS A 163 -11.42 -10.90 -0.03
C CYS A 163 -11.24 -9.54 0.64
N ASP A 164 -11.64 -9.41 1.90
CA ASP A 164 -11.52 -8.16 2.66
C ASP A 164 -10.04 -7.79 2.86
N GLN A 165 -9.21 -8.76 3.28
CA GLN A 165 -7.76 -8.58 3.45
C GLN A 165 -7.07 -8.15 2.15
N TYR A 166 -7.46 -8.76 1.02
CA TYR A 166 -6.92 -8.40 -0.29
C TYR A 166 -7.28 -6.97 -0.71
N VAL A 167 -8.54 -6.55 -0.53
CA VAL A 167 -8.98 -5.19 -0.87
C VAL A 167 -8.28 -4.16 0.02
N ASN A 168 -8.17 -4.43 1.31
CA ASN A 168 -7.48 -3.59 2.28
C ASN A 168 -6.01 -3.39 1.89
N LEU A 169 -5.28 -4.50 1.67
CA LEU A 169 -3.88 -4.46 1.28
C LEU A 169 -3.67 -3.78 -0.08
N SER A 170 -4.51 -4.07 -1.08
CA SER A 170 -4.44 -3.43 -2.39
C SER A 170 -4.59 -1.91 -2.29
N SER A 171 -5.44 -1.45 -1.37
CA SER A 171 -5.66 -0.02 -1.14
C SER A 171 -4.49 0.63 -0.40
N PHE A 172 -3.85 -0.08 0.53
CA PHE A 172 -2.59 0.37 1.14
C PHE A 172 -1.49 0.49 0.08
N ILE A 173 -1.31 -0.53 -0.77
CA ILE A 173 -0.34 -0.52 -1.87
C ILE A 173 -0.64 0.60 -2.88
N ALA A 174 -1.91 0.87 -3.18
CA ALA A 174 -2.29 1.99 -4.03
C ALA A 174 -1.85 3.33 -3.43
N ARG A 175 -2.01 3.54 -2.11
CA ARG A 175 -1.51 4.74 -1.44
C ARG A 175 0.02 4.81 -1.46
N CYS A 176 0.72 3.69 -1.25
CA CYS A 176 2.18 3.62 -1.40
C CYS A 176 2.63 4.00 -2.81
N THR A 177 1.90 3.53 -3.83
CA THR A 177 2.14 3.86 -5.24
C THR A 177 1.95 5.36 -5.48
N SER A 178 0.84 5.94 -5.00
CA SER A 178 0.56 7.37 -5.11
C SER A 178 1.61 8.25 -4.41
N ALA A 179 2.15 7.77 -3.30
CA ALA A 179 3.19 8.46 -2.53
C ALA A 179 4.61 8.26 -3.12
N GLY A 180 4.77 7.52 -4.23
CA GLY A 180 6.07 7.26 -4.84
C GLY A 180 6.98 6.39 -3.98
N LEU A 181 6.40 5.53 -3.12
CA LEU A 181 7.17 4.68 -2.21
C LEU A 181 7.67 3.40 -2.89
N LEU A 182 7.01 2.96 -3.98
CA LEU A 182 7.29 1.69 -4.67
C LEU A 182 8.14 1.86 -5.95
N VAL A 183 8.87 2.98 -6.03
CA VAL A 183 9.81 3.22 -7.13
C VAL A 183 11.01 2.30 -6.98
N ASP A 184 11.10 1.29 -7.84
CA ASP A 184 12.26 0.41 -7.91
C ASP A 184 13.22 0.82 -9.03
N LYS A 185 14.49 0.44 -8.88
CA LYS A 185 15.55 0.64 -9.89
C LYS A 185 15.29 -0.06 -11.23
N HIS A 186 14.26 -0.90 -11.30
CA HIS A 186 13.88 -1.70 -12.46
C HIS A 186 12.65 -1.13 -13.19
N GLY A 187 12.08 -0.01 -12.72
CA GLY A 187 10.93 0.66 -13.34
C GLY A 187 9.61 -0.08 -13.17
N ASN A 188 9.45 -0.87 -12.11
CA ASN A 188 8.22 -1.64 -11.81
C ASN A 188 7.26 -0.90 -10.86
N GLU A 189 7.37 0.42 -10.75
CA GLU A 189 6.52 1.31 -9.94
C GLU A 189 5.03 0.97 -9.97
N TYR A 190 4.54 0.58 -11.14
CA TYR A 190 3.12 0.34 -11.40
C TYR A 190 2.77 -1.14 -11.58
N LYS A 191 3.69 -2.07 -11.26
CA LYS A 191 3.49 -3.52 -11.41
C LYS A 191 2.20 -4.01 -10.75
N TYR A 192 1.98 -3.64 -9.49
CA TYR A 192 0.81 -4.09 -8.73
C TYR A 192 -0.49 -3.54 -9.31
N SER A 193 -0.53 -2.21 -9.52
CA SER A 193 -1.71 -1.54 -10.08
C SER A 193 -2.07 -2.06 -11.47
N THR A 194 -1.08 -2.25 -12.37
CA THR A 194 -1.34 -2.77 -13.72
C THR A 194 -1.85 -4.20 -13.67
N PHE A 195 -1.31 -5.04 -12.80
CA PHE A 195 -1.77 -6.40 -12.64
C PHE A 195 -3.18 -6.48 -12.04
N ASP A 196 -3.42 -5.84 -10.90
CA ASP A 196 -4.69 -5.92 -10.17
C ASP A 196 -5.84 -5.27 -10.96
N VAL A 197 -5.60 -4.12 -11.61
CA VAL A 197 -6.62 -3.48 -12.44
C VAL A 197 -7.01 -4.40 -13.61
N SER A 198 -6.03 -4.90 -14.38
CA SER A 198 -6.30 -5.85 -15.45
C SER A 198 -7.04 -7.10 -14.96
N ARG A 199 -6.61 -7.72 -13.85
CA ARG A 199 -7.27 -8.91 -13.30
C ARG A 199 -8.68 -8.62 -12.77
N GLY A 200 -8.94 -7.40 -12.31
CA GLY A 200 -10.24 -6.98 -11.80
C GLY A 200 -11.27 -6.70 -12.89
N VAL A 201 -10.87 -6.07 -13.99
CA VAL A 201 -11.82 -5.56 -15.00
C VAL A 201 -11.79 -6.30 -16.33
N GLU A 202 -10.70 -7.00 -16.67
CA GLU A 202 -10.57 -7.72 -17.94
C GLU A 202 -10.93 -9.21 -17.83
N GLU A 203 -10.71 -9.83 -16.67
CA GLU A 203 -11.00 -11.25 -16.49
C GLU A 203 -12.48 -11.55 -16.29
N GLU A 204 -12.97 -12.52 -17.06
CA GLU A 204 -14.29 -13.11 -16.83
C GLU A 204 -14.24 -14.04 -15.61
N ILE A 205 -14.77 -13.56 -14.49
CA ILE A 205 -14.89 -14.29 -13.22
C ILE A 205 -16.38 -14.47 -12.91
N PRO A 206 -16.83 -15.63 -12.40
CA PRO A 206 -18.21 -15.78 -11.94
C PRO A 206 -18.56 -14.72 -10.88
N ARG A 207 -19.81 -14.26 -10.89
CA ARG A 207 -20.31 -13.34 -9.85
C ARG A 207 -20.16 -13.96 -8.46
N GLY A 208 -19.77 -13.14 -7.50
CA GLY A 208 -19.52 -13.53 -6.11
C GLY A 208 -18.40 -12.71 -5.49
N ASN A 209 -18.09 -13.01 -4.23
CA ASN A 209 -17.21 -12.19 -3.39
C ASN A 209 -15.81 -12.00 -4.00
N ILE A 210 -15.24 -13.05 -4.63
CA ILE A 210 -13.93 -12.99 -5.30
C ILE A 210 -13.93 -11.95 -6.43
N ARG A 211 -14.98 -11.94 -7.26
CA ARG A 211 -15.09 -10.97 -8.35
C ARG A 211 -15.26 -9.55 -7.81
N ASN A 212 -16.13 -9.40 -6.81
CA ASN A 212 -16.38 -8.10 -6.18
C ASN A 212 -15.09 -7.53 -5.58
N ALA A 213 -14.33 -8.34 -4.85
CA ALA A 213 -13.06 -7.94 -4.25
C ALA A 213 -12.04 -7.49 -5.30
N ARG A 214 -11.90 -8.22 -6.41
CA ARG A 214 -10.98 -7.84 -7.50
C ARG A 214 -11.39 -6.55 -8.22
N ILE A 215 -12.68 -6.36 -8.48
CA ILE A 215 -13.17 -5.11 -9.07
C ILE A 215 -12.98 -3.94 -8.09
N LEU A 216 -13.23 -4.15 -6.81
CA LEU A 216 -13.07 -3.13 -5.79
C LEU A 216 -11.60 -2.75 -5.58
N ALA A 217 -10.68 -3.72 -5.56
CA ALA A 217 -9.24 -3.47 -5.56
C ALA A 217 -8.80 -2.68 -6.79
N ALA A 218 -9.26 -3.08 -8.00
CA ALA A 218 -9.00 -2.34 -9.24
C ALA A 218 -9.50 -0.89 -9.18
N ALA A 219 -10.73 -0.67 -8.69
CA ALA A 219 -11.29 0.65 -8.51
C ALA A 219 -10.46 1.49 -7.52
N ASN A 220 -10.04 0.90 -6.39
CA ASN A 220 -9.23 1.59 -5.38
C ASN A 220 -7.86 2.03 -5.90
N TYR A 221 -7.20 1.24 -6.77
CA TYR A 221 -5.98 1.70 -7.45
C TYR A 221 -6.21 2.97 -8.28
N ILE A 222 -7.32 3.04 -9.02
CA ILE A 222 -7.65 4.24 -9.80
C ILE A 222 -8.00 5.42 -8.90
N LEU A 223 -8.79 5.19 -7.85
CA LEU A 223 -9.21 6.25 -6.93
C LEU A 223 -8.03 6.85 -6.14
N LEU A 224 -7.07 6.01 -5.73
CA LEU A 224 -5.98 6.42 -4.85
C LEU A 224 -4.70 6.77 -5.62
N ALA A 225 -4.42 6.11 -6.74
CA ALA A 225 -3.17 6.25 -7.50
C ALA A 225 -3.37 6.58 -8.99
N GLY A 226 -4.60 6.89 -9.42
CA GLY A 226 -4.95 7.06 -10.84
C GLY A 226 -4.08 8.07 -11.58
N SER A 227 -3.70 9.17 -10.92
CA SER A 227 -2.81 10.20 -11.52
C SER A 227 -1.45 9.63 -11.90
N GLY A 228 -0.79 8.91 -10.99
CA GLY A 228 0.49 8.25 -11.25
C GLY A 228 0.37 7.19 -12.34
N ILE A 229 -0.68 6.35 -12.26
CA ILE A 229 -0.94 5.28 -13.25
C ILE A 229 -1.15 5.87 -14.64
N ARG A 230 -1.92 6.95 -14.76
CA ARG A 230 -2.14 7.63 -16.04
C ARG A 230 -0.83 8.19 -16.59
N ASN A 231 -0.07 8.90 -15.77
CA ASN A 231 1.21 9.47 -16.16
C ASN A 231 2.16 8.38 -16.65
N TYR A 232 2.21 7.22 -15.98
CA TYR A 232 2.94 6.06 -16.46
C TYR A 232 2.46 5.61 -17.84
N CYS A 233 1.14 5.45 -18.03
CA CYS A 233 0.56 5.04 -19.31
C CYS A 233 0.84 6.05 -20.44
N HIS A 234 1.13 7.30 -20.11
CA HIS A 234 1.39 8.38 -21.06
C HIS A 234 2.87 8.78 -21.16
N SER A 235 3.74 8.21 -20.33
CA SER A 235 5.16 8.56 -20.27
C SER A 235 5.97 8.11 -21.48
N TYR A 236 5.47 7.12 -22.24
CA TYR A 236 6.13 6.61 -23.44
C TYR A 236 5.72 7.39 -24.70
N PRO A 237 6.62 7.54 -25.69
CA PRO A 237 6.31 8.13 -26.98
C PRO A 237 5.08 7.49 -27.62
N SER A 238 4.20 8.31 -28.20
CA SER A 238 2.90 7.87 -28.71
C SER A 238 2.97 6.93 -29.91
N ASP A 239 4.05 7.01 -30.66
CA ASP A 239 4.35 6.20 -31.82
C ASP A 239 5.02 4.87 -31.47
N SER A 240 5.59 4.76 -30.26
CA SER A 240 6.21 3.52 -29.77
C SER A 240 5.16 2.44 -29.48
N ASP A 241 5.51 1.18 -29.72
CA ASP A 241 4.64 0.04 -29.42
C ASP A 241 4.26 0.01 -27.93
N ARG A 242 5.22 0.29 -27.05
CA ARG A 242 5.00 0.35 -25.60
C ARG A 242 4.01 1.45 -25.22
N GLY A 243 4.15 2.65 -25.80
CA GLY A 243 3.25 3.76 -25.53
C GLY A 243 1.84 3.52 -26.05
N LYS A 244 1.68 2.91 -27.22
CA LYS A 244 0.37 2.49 -27.73
C LYS A 244 -0.27 1.47 -26.80
N SER A 245 0.43 0.39 -26.47
CA SER A 245 -0.09 -0.66 -25.58
C SER A 245 -0.50 -0.11 -24.20
N ALA A 246 0.28 0.80 -23.61
CA ALA A 246 -0.04 1.38 -22.32
C ALA A 246 -1.29 2.27 -22.35
N ARG A 247 -1.49 3.06 -23.42
CA ARG A 247 -2.72 3.86 -23.59
C ARG A 247 -3.93 3.01 -23.96
N ASP A 248 -3.75 1.98 -24.77
CA ASP A 248 -4.81 1.03 -25.11
C ASP A 248 -5.29 0.30 -23.85
N MET A 249 -4.38 -0.11 -22.98
CA MET A 249 -4.69 -0.69 -21.66
C MET A 249 -5.50 0.27 -20.78
N TRP A 250 -5.06 1.54 -20.65
CA TRP A 250 -5.81 2.57 -19.90
C TRP A 250 -7.23 2.78 -20.45
N ASN A 251 -7.38 2.86 -21.78
CA ASN A 251 -8.68 3.02 -22.41
C ASN A 251 -9.57 1.78 -22.24
N LEU A 252 -9.00 0.58 -22.35
CA LEU A 252 -9.72 -0.67 -22.11
C LEU A 252 -10.27 -0.72 -20.68
N TRP A 253 -9.47 -0.37 -19.67
CA TRP A 253 -9.93 -0.33 -18.29
C TRP A 253 -11.07 0.65 -18.10
N LYS A 254 -10.96 1.85 -18.67
CA LYS A 254 -12.00 2.88 -18.64
C LYS A 254 -13.32 2.34 -19.21
N GLU A 255 -13.29 1.68 -20.37
CA GLU A 255 -14.45 1.03 -20.98
C GLU A 255 -15.04 -0.08 -20.10
N LYS A 256 -14.19 -0.92 -19.51
CA LYS A 256 -14.62 -2.03 -18.63
C LYS A 256 -15.27 -1.52 -17.34
N PHE A 257 -14.75 -0.44 -16.74
CA PHE A 257 -15.38 0.17 -15.57
C PHE A 257 -16.80 0.68 -15.89
N VAL A 258 -17.03 1.30 -17.06
CA VAL A 258 -18.38 1.69 -17.50
C VAL A 258 -19.28 0.48 -17.66
N ALA A 259 -18.81 -0.56 -18.35
CA ALA A 259 -19.60 -1.76 -18.59
C ALA A 259 -20.03 -2.45 -17.27
N ILE A 260 -19.16 -2.48 -16.26
CA ILE A 260 -19.48 -3.00 -14.93
C ILE A 260 -20.49 -2.07 -14.21
N ALA A 261 -20.25 -0.76 -14.22
CA ALA A 261 -21.11 0.24 -13.59
C ALA A 261 -22.57 0.22 -14.10
N GLU A 262 -22.76 -0.12 -15.37
CA GLU A 262 -24.06 -0.19 -16.06
C GLU A 262 -24.72 -1.58 -15.99
N GLY A 263 -24.02 -2.61 -15.50
CA GLY A 263 -24.52 -3.97 -15.41
C GLY A 263 -25.78 -4.09 -14.54
N GLN A 264 -26.86 -4.67 -15.06
CA GLN A 264 -28.16 -4.67 -14.36
C GLN A 264 -28.10 -5.32 -12.97
N ASP A 265 -27.54 -6.52 -12.86
CA ASP A 265 -27.47 -7.27 -11.58
C ASP A 265 -26.15 -7.09 -10.81
N GLU A 266 -25.41 -6.00 -11.05
CA GLU A 266 -24.20 -5.75 -10.25
C GLU A 266 -24.51 -5.24 -8.84
N ASP A 267 -23.63 -5.62 -7.92
CA ASP A 267 -23.64 -5.17 -6.54
C ASP A 267 -23.58 -3.63 -6.47
N PRO A 268 -24.42 -2.96 -5.64
CA PRO A 268 -24.45 -1.51 -5.55
C PRO A 268 -23.11 -0.86 -5.17
N GLU A 269 -22.32 -1.48 -4.29
CA GLU A 269 -21.00 -0.98 -3.89
C GLU A 269 -20.03 -1.05 -5.07
N ILE A 270 -20.07 -2.16 -5.82
CA ILE A 270 -19.26 -2.33 -7.02
C ILE A 270 -19.64 -1.33 -8.11
N LYS A 271 -20.95 -1.08 -8.31
CA LYS A 271 -21.41 -0.04 -9.24
C LYS A 271 -20.90 1.34 -8.83
N ASP A 272 -20.98 1.70 -7.55
CA ASP A 272 -20.52 3.00 -7.08
C ASP A 272 -19.00 3.16 -7.23
N ALA A 273 -18.22 2.17 -6.81
CA ALA A 273 -16.77 2.18 -6.91
C ALA A 273 -16.29 2.30 -8.36
N THR A 274 -16.87 1.50 -9.27
CA THR A 274 -16.52 1.53 -10.70
C THR A 274 -16.94 2.83 -11.39
N LYS A 275 -18.08 3.43 -11.03
CA LYS A 275 -18.50 4.76 -11.51
C LYS A 275 -17.51 5.84 -11.08
N LYS A 276 -17.10 5.84 -9.82
CA LYS A 276 -16.13 6.80 -9.29
C LYS A 276 -14.76 6.64 -9.95
N ALA A 277 -14.28 5.40 -10.09
CA ALA A 277 -13.02 5.11 -10.78
C ALA A 277 -13.06 5.61 -12.23
N HIS A 278 -14.12 5.29 -12.98
CA HIS A 278 -14.30 5.80 -14.34
C HIS A 278 -14.30 7.33 -14.41
N ALA A 279 -15.01 8.01 -13.49
CA ALA A 279 -15.06 9.47 -13.44
C ALA A 279 -13.66 10.08 -13.25
N ILE A 280 -12.85 9.54 -12.34
CA ILE A 280 -11.45 9.95 -12.14
C ILE A 280 -10.64 9.75 -13.43
N MET A 281 -10.78 8.62 -14.12
CA MET A 281 -10.05 8.39 -15.37
C MET A 281 -10.40 9.42 -16.46
N VAL A 282 -11.68 9.76 -16.59
CA VAL A 282 -12.16 10.78 -17.54
C VAL A 282 -11.62 12.17 -17.17
N GLU A 283 -11.64 12.54 -15.89
CA GLU A 283 -11.10 13.81 -15.40
C GLU A 283 -9.60 13.94 -15.66
N LEU A 284 -8.84 12.87 -15.38
CA LEU A 284 -7.40 12.84 -15.61
C LEU A 284 -7.06 12.93 -17.11
N ASP A 285 -7.87 12.33 -17.98
CA ASP A 285 -7.70 12.47 -19.44
C ASP A 285 -7.99 13.89 -19.93
N ALA A 286 -9.01 14.55 -19.38
CA ALA A 286 -9.36 15.93 -19.73
C ALA A 286 -8.30 16.94 -19.26
N SER A 287 -7.75 16.75 -18.05
CA SER A 287 -6.74 17.65 -17.47
C SER A 287 -5.35 17.50 -18.13
N GLY A 288 -5.09 16.39 -18.82
CA GLY A 288 -3.83 16.15 -19.52
C GLY A 288 -3.66 16.87 -20.86
N HIS A 289 -4.61 17.71 -21.29
CA HIS A 289 -4.54 18.48 -22.55
C HIS A 289 -3.91 19.88 -22.42
N ASP A 290 -3.56 20.36 -21.22
CA ASP A 290 -3.07 21.73 -21.00
C ASP A 290 -1.54 21.87 -20.84
N VAL A 291 -0.74 20.84 -21.16
CA VAL A 291 0.73 20.94 -21.14
C VAL A 291 1.34 20.58 -22.49
N GLU A 292 0.84 21.18 -23.56
CA GLU A 292 1.62 21.37 -24.79
C GLU A 292 1.50 22.85 -25.22
N SER A 293 2.66 23.49 -25.40
CA SER A 293 2.88 24.75 -26.13
C SER A 293 2.89 26.08 -25.35
N THR A 294 3.94 26.31 -24.56
CA THR A 294 4.67 27.59 -24.64
C THR A 294 6.16 27.33 -24.71
N SER A 295 6.63 27.16 -25.95
CA SER A 295 8.01 27.47 -26.36
C SER A 295 8.09 28.94 -26.74
#